data_AF-A0A923LTV4-F1
#
_entry.id   AF-A0A923LTV4-F1
#
_cell.length_a   1.000
_cell.length_b   1.000
_cell.length_c   1.000
_cell.angle_alpha   90.00
_cell.angle_beta   90.00
_cell.angle_gamma   90.00
#
_symmetry.space_group_name_H-M   'P 1'
#
loop_
_entity.id
_entity.type
_entity.pdbx_description
1 polymer ?
#
loop_
_entity_poly.entity_id
_entity_poly.type
_entity_poly.pdbx_seq_one_letter_code
_entity_poly.pdbx_strand_id
1 'polypeptide(L)'
;MSHPFARRAGALALTAALFVQQAGALSNISSWAEEGVAAAQAAGLMPSALEALNAKAEITRAEFCGIAVNAYKAVSGKAVFASAKKPFRDCDDPNVVAAYELGLVSGRGDGIFDPDASIKRQDLCVMLYNILDAAGIDAPAIAGDACVEDYPDVPQISDYAVNAMITMVDYTIVNGISAADEATLLAPNGTATREQALIMAERFCQAFEDQEPEAEPSDEEGAVSVPDYWLDPDLMFPSTETDKMMLVYGVGGEKYQTAEEAEAHMVEISVPVWRLQADGSKTSSTAYIEVNQSLAPIYEAIFEEIYNGDEQFPIKNVGCYSWRTGEHSQGTAIDINWEENMEATINADGSLTPTTGTHWSPYEDPYSIPEGGDVYNAFTKYGFSWGGNAWSSKRDYMHFSYFGR
;
A
#
# COMPACT_ATOMS: atom_id res chain seq x y z
N MET A 1 -1.78 70.82 -19.48
CA MET A 1 -2.36 70.17 -18.29
C MET A 1 -1.76 68.78 -18.22
N SER A 2 -1.06 68.50 -17.12
CA SER A 2 -0.32 67.27 -16.88
C SER A 2 -1.27 66.11 -16.61
N HIS A 3 -1.07 64.98 -17.28
CA HIS A 3 -1.59 63.69 -16.83
C HIS A 3 -0.42 62.70 -16.69
N PRO A 4 -0.26 62.04 -15.53
CA PRO A 4 0.92 61.26 -15.21
C PRO A 4 0.84 59.84 -15.76
N PHE A 5 2.01 59.32 -16.09
CA PHE A 5 2.29 57.93 -16.40
C PHE A 5 1.98 57.03 -15.19
N ALA A 6 1.17 55.98 -15.40
CA ALA A 6 1.12 54.83 -14.53
C ALA A 6 1.68 53.62 -15.28
N ARG A 7 2.98 53.34 -15.09
CA ARG A 7 3.58 52.04 -15.43
C ARG A 7 3.03 51.01 -14.43
N ARG A 8 2.19 50.08 -14.89
CA ARG A 8 1.89 48.86 -14.14
C ARG A 8 3.14 47.98 -14.17
N ALA A 9 3.83 47.88 -13.03
CA ALA A 9 4.81 46.84 -12.80
C ALA A 9 4.06 45.51 -12.68
N GLY A 10 4.21 44.64 -13.66
CA GLY A 10 3.82 43.24 -13.53
C GLY A 10 4.82 42.57 -12.57
N ALA A 11 4.33 42.14 -11.41
CA ALA A 11 5.09 41.26 -10.54
C ALA A 11 5.16 39.89 -11.23
N LEU A 12 6.36 39.53 -11.69
CA LEU A 12 6.69 38.17 -12.08
C LEU A 12 6.70 37.35 -10.77
N ALA A 13 5.64 36.57 -10.53
CA ALA A 13 5.65 35.58 -9.47
C ALA A 13 6.59 34.45 -9.92
N LEU A 14 7.84 34.50 -9.46
CA LEU A 14 8.73 33.34 -9.47
C LEU A 14 8.17 32.36 -8.45
N THR A 15 7.35 31.40 -8.89
CA THR A 15 7.06 30.22 -8.09
C THR A 15 8.34 29.40 -8.02
N ALA A 16 9.10 29.57 -6.94
CA ALA A 16 10.09 28.60 -6.55
C ALA A 16 9.33 27.31 -6.19
N ALA A 17 9.37 26.32 -7.08
CA ALA A 17 9.01 24.96 -6.72
C ALA A 17 10.00 24.53 -5.63
N LEU A 18 9.56 24.58 -4.37
CA LEU A 18 10.25 23.91 -3.29
C LEU A 18 10.16 22.43 -3.60
N PHE A 19 11.26 21.85 -4.09
CA PHE A 19 11.46 20.40 -4.04
C PHE A 19 11.49 20.03 -2.56
N VAL A 20 10.34 19.64 -2.03
CA VAL A 20 10.30 18.86 -0.80
C VAL A 20 11.02 17.56 -1.15
N GLN A 21 12.19 17.34 -0.56
CA GLN A 21 12.75 16.00 -0.54
C GLN A 21 11.74 15.14 0.23
N GLN A 22 11.04 14.29 -0.52
CA GLN A 22 10.14 13.29 0.05
C GLN A 22 10.99 12.40 0.96
N ALA A 23 10.74 12.45 2.27
CA ALA A 23 11.36 11.52 3.20
C ALA A 23 10.97 10.10 2.76
N GLY A 24 11.97 9.21 2.60
CA GLY A 24 11.79 7.88 2.02
C GLY A 24 12.29 7.72 0.57
N ALA A 25 12.79 8.75 -0.11
CA ALA A 25 13.26 8.57 -1.49
C ALA A 25 14.60 7.82 -1.63
N LEU A 26 14.82 7.15 -2.78
CA LEU A 26 16.15 6.70 -3.20
C LEU A 26 17.15 7.87 -3.26
N SER A 27 18.41 7.61 -2.97
CA SER A 27 19.50 8.60 -3.09
C SER A 27 20.18 8.55 -4.46
N ASN A 28 20.77 9.67 -4.90
CA ASN A 28 21.61 9.74 -6.12
C ASN A 28 20.90 9.31 -7.42
N ILE A 29 19.60 9.64 -7.55
CA ILE A 29 18.80 9.40 -8.77
C ILE A 29 19.43 10.15 -9.96
N SER A 30 19.49 9.49 -11.12
CA SER A 30 19.91 10.12 -12.37
C SER A 30 18.87 11.15 -12.84
N SER A 31 19.28 12.28 -13.39
CA SER A 31 18.33 13.31 -13.85
C SER A 31 17.33 12.83 -14.92
N TRP A 32 17.68 11.80 -15.70
CA TRP A 32 16.75 11.18 -16.67
C TRP A 32 15.70 10.29 -15.99
N ALA A 33 15.96 9.84 -14.75
CA ALA A 33 15.13 8.90 -14.01
C ALA A 33 14.25 9.56 -12.95
N GLU A 34 14.45 10.86 -12.65
CA GLU A 34 13.73 11.57 -11.59
C GLU A 34 12.21 11.46 -11.71
N GLU A 35 11.66 11.71 -12.90
CA GLU A 35 10.21 11.66 -13.15
C GLU A 35 9.66 10.24 -12.97
N GLY A 36 10.29 9.24 -13.58
CA GLY A 36 9.81 7.86 -13.51
C GLY A 36 9.98 7.23 -12.12
N VAL A 37 11.04 7.56 -11.39
CA VAL A 37 11.20 7.11 -9.99
C VAL A 37 10.16 7.77 -9.09
N ALA A 38 9.89 9.07 -9.28
CA ALA A 38 8.84 9.76 -8.53
C ALA A 38 7.45 9.19 -8.81
N ALA A 39 7.15 8.84 -10.07
CA ALA A 39 5.91 8.17 -10.44
C ALA A 39 5.78 6.80 -9.78
N ALA A 40 6.85 5.99 -9.81
CA ALA A 40 6.87 4.67 -9.16
C ALA A 40 6.67 4.77 -7.63
N GLN A 41 7.23 5.80 -7.00
CA GLN A 41 7.03 6.08 -5.57
C GLN A 41 5.59 6.52 -5.27
N ALA A 42 5.02 7.39 -6.09
CA ALA A 42 3.63 7.83 -5.96
C ALA A 42 2.64 6.67 -6.14
N ALA A 43 2.96 5.71 -7.02
CA ALA A 43 2.21 4.48 -7.23
C ALA A 43 2.45 3.41 -6.15
N GLY A 44 3.21 3.70 -5.08
CA GLY A 44 3.46 2.75 -3.99
C GLY A 44 4.37 1.56 -4.36
N LEU A 45 5.05 1.61 -5.50
CA LEU A 45 5.84 0.48 -6.01
C LEU A 45 7.20 0.31 -5.32
N MET A 46 7.67 1.33 -4.60
CA MET A 46 8.96 1.30 -3.91
C MET A 46 8.81 0.78 -2.47
N PRO A 47 9.38 -0.40 -2.12
CA PRO A 47 9.40 -0.88 -0.75
C PRO A 47 10.27 -0.01 0.15
N SER A 48 9.94 0.07 1.44
CA SER A 48 10.70 0.83 2.44
C SER A 48 12.15 0.35 2.59
N ALA A 49 12.44 -0.91 2.24
CA ALA A 49 13.80 -1.46 2.19
C ALA A 49 14.73 -0.73 1.20
N LEU A 50 14.17 0.01 0.23
CA LEU A 50 14.93 0.78 -0.74
C LEU A 50 15.19 2.24 -0.31
N GLU A 51 14.60 2.69 0.79
CA GLU A 51 14.74 4.07 1.25
C GLU A 51 16.22 4.45 1.45
N ALA A 52 16.60 5.65 1.00
CA ALA A 52 17.96 6.18 1.05
C ALA A 52 19.04 5.36 0.31
N LEU A 53 18.73 4.20 -0.27
CA LEU A 53 19.70 3.43 -1.07
C LEU A 53 20.06 4.15 -2.36
N ASN A 54 21.27 3.88 -2.87
CA ASN A 54 21.75 4.51 -4.10
C ASN A 54 20.97 3.97 -5.31
N ALA A 55 20.26 4.85 -6.01
CA ALA A 55 19.43 4.55 -7.17
C ALA A 55 20.21 3.93 -8.35
N LYS A 56 21.48 4.31 -8.49
CA LYS A 56 22.38 3.87 -9.58
C LYS A 56 23.09 2.56 -9.30
N ALA A 57 22.98 2.02 -8.08
CA ALA A 57 23.54 0.71 -7.77
C ALA A 57 22.63 -0.39 -8.34
N GLU A 58 23.23 -1.55 -8.62
CA GLU A 58 22.51 -2.74 -9.10
C GLU A 58 21.47 -3.17 -8.08
N ILE A 59 20.28 -3.51 -8.56
CA ILE A 59 19.21 -4.04 -7.71
C ILE A 59 19.43 -5.54 -7.47
N THR A 60 19.22 -5.96 -6.22
CA THR A 60 19.33 -7.38 -5.87
C THR A 60 18.05 -8.15 -6.22
N ARG A 61 18.14 -9.49 -6.25
CA ARG A 61 16.97 -10.37 -6.44
C ARG A 61 15.91 -10.15 -5.35
N ALA A 62 16.32 -10.02 -4.09
CA ALA A 62 15.39 -9.80 -2.99
C ALA A 62 14.72 -8.42 -3.05
N GLU A 63 15.50 -7.38 -3.37
CA GLU A 63 14.98 -6.03 -3.55
C GLU A 63 13.92 -5.97 -4.66
N PHE A 64 14.16 -6.66 -5.78
CA PHE A 64 13.20 -6.70 -6.88
C PHE A 64 11.95 -7.53 -6.55
N CYS A 65 12.01 -8.54 -5.67
CA CYS A 65 10.81 -9.22 -5.18
C CYS A 65 9.84 -8.25 -4.48
N GLY A 66 10.36 -7.31 -3.69
CA GLY A 66 9.51 -6.28 -3.05
C GLY A 66 8.80 -5.41 -4.08
N ILE A 67 9.51 -4.95 -5.11
CA ILE A 67 8.91 -4.16 -6.19
C ILE A 67 7.87 -5.00 -6.96
N ALA A 68 8.18 -6.26 -7.29
CA ALA A 68 7.30 -7.14 -8.04
C ALA A 68 6.01 -7.48 -7.27
N VAL A 69 6.10 -7.67 -5.94
CA VAL A 69 4.92 -7.87 -5.09
C VAL A 69 4.05 -6.62 -5.06
N ASN A 70 4.63 -5.42 -4.97
CA ASN A 70 3.84 -4.18 -5.03
C ASN A 70 3.22 -3.97 -6.42
N ALA A 71 3.92 -4.30 -7.50
CA ALA A 71 3.37 -4.25 -8.85
C ALA A 71 2.21 -5.23 -9.03
N TYR A 72 2.33 -6.46 -8.49
CA TYR A 72 1.22 -7.42 -8.47
C TYR A 72 0.00 -6.86 -7.74
N LYS A 73 0.19 -6.28 -6.55
CA LYS A 73 -0.91 -5.66 -5.79
C LYS A 73 -1.58 -4.54 -6.58
N ALA A 74 -0.79 -3.71 -7.25
CA ALA A 74 -1.28 -2.59 -8.04
C ALA A 74 -2.15 -3.05 -9.22
N VAL A 75 -1.70 -4.02 -10.02
CA VAL A 75 -2.45 -4.45 -11.22
C VAL A 75 -3.59 -5.42 -10.95
N SER A 76 -3.51 -6.19 -9.86
CA SER A 76 -4.53 -7.20 -9.54
C SER A 76 -5.58 -6.71 -8.55
N GLY A 77 -5.28 -5.65 -7.79
CA GLY A 77 -6.04 -5.27 -6.59
C GLY A 77 -6.02 -6.32 -5.48
N LYS A 78 -5.28 -7.42 -5.64
CA LYS A 78 -5.22 -8.53 -4.67
C LYS A 78 -4.18 -8.23 -3.61
N ALA A 79 -4.58 -8.37 -2.35
CA ALA A 79 -3.64 -8.36 -1.23
C ALA A 79 -2.68 -9.55 -1.31
N VAL A 80 -1.47 -9.38 -0.77
CA VAL A 80 -0.43 -10.43 -0.76
C VAL A 80 0.12 -10.58 0.65
N PHE A 81 0.11 -11.81 1.14
CA PHE A 81 0.65 -12.20 2.44
C PHE A 81 1.81 -13.18 2.25
N ALA A 82 2.91 -12.93 2.95
CA ALA A 82 3.99 -13.89 3.07
C ALA A 82 3.61 -14.91 4.14
N SER A 83 3.48 -16.19 3.80
CA SER A 83 3.27 -17.20 4.84
C SER A 83 4.50 -17.32 5.75
N ALA A 84 4.33 -17.87 6.95
CA ALA A 84 5.43 -18.16 7.86
C ALA A 84 6.37 -19.30 7.36
N LYS A 85 6.16 -19.82 6.14
CA LYS A 85 7.00 -20.86 5.55
C LYS A 85 8.37 -20.28 5.21
N LYS A 86 9.39 -21.14 5.31
CA LYS A 86 10.77 -20.82 4.93
C LYS A 86 11.19 -21.66 3.72
N PRO A 87 10.79 -21.28 2.49
CA PRO A 87 11.12 -22.05 1.29
C PRO A 87 12.63 -22.06 0.98
N PHE A 88 13.36 -21.05 1.46
CA PHE A 88 14.79 -20.89 1.24
C PHE A 88 15.57 -20.87 2.56
N ARG A 89 16.78 -21.42 2.54
CA ARG A 89 17.65 -21.54 3.72
C ARG A 89 18.53 -20.32 3.93
N ASP A 90 18.71 -19.53 2.90
CA ASP A 90 19.56 -18.33 2.82
C ASP A 90 18.75 -17.03 2.77
N CYS A 91 17.41 -17.10 2.76
CA CYS A 91 16.54 -15.94 2.74
C CYS A 91 15.19 -16.23 3.41
N ASP A 92 14.79 -15.39 4.36
CA ASP A 92 13.46 -15.37 4.98
C ASP A 92 12.78 -14.00 4.89
N ASP A 93 13.19 -13.18 3.91
CA ASP A 93 12.54 -11.91 3.59
C ASP A 93 11.07 -12.15 3.20
N PRO A 94 10.09 -11.50 3.85
CA PRO A 94 8.67 -11.70 3.55
C PRO A 94 8.31 -11.46 2.09
N ASN A 95 8.90 -10.47 1.43
CA ASN A 95 8.62 -10.19 0.02
C ASN A 95 9.15 -11.29 -0.90
N VAL A 96 10.28 -11.91 -0.55
CA VAL A 96 10.81 -13.07 -1.27
C VAL A 96 9.90 -14.28 -1.10
N VAL A 97 9.42 -14.53 0.11
CA VAL A 97 8.48 -15.62 0.39
C VAL A 97 7.16 -15.41 -0.37
N ALA A 98 6.59 -14.21 -0.30
CA ALA A 98 5.39 -13.83 -1.02
C ALA A 98 5.53 -13.99 -2.54
N ALA A 99 6.62 -13.44 -3.12
CA ALA A 99 6.89 -13.57 -4.54
C ALA A 99 7.04 -15.03 -4.99
N TYR A 100 7.61 -15.89 -4.14
CA TYR A 100 7.73 -17.32 -4.42
C TYR A 100 6.37 -18.04 -4.36
N GLU A 101 5.55 -17.74 -3.35
CA GLU A 101 4.22 -18.36 -3.20
C GLU A 101 3.23 -17.93 -4.29
N LEU A 102 3.35 -16.69 -4.78
CA LEU A 102 2.63 -16.20 -5.95
C LEU A 102 3.14 -16.75 -7.29
N GLY A 103 4.26 -17.48 -7.29
CA GLY A 103 4.88 -17.97 -8.52
C GLY A 103 5.63 -16.91 -9.35
N LEU A 104 5.85 -15.71 -8.79
CA LEU A 104 6.57 -14.64 -9.48
C LEU A 104 8.06 -14.97 -9.64
N VAL A 105 8.65 -15.67 -8.66
CA VAL A 105 10.08 -15.98 -8.62
C VAL A 105 10.34 -17.44 -8.25
N SER A 106 11.50 -17.97 -8.65
CA SER A 106 12.03 -19.26 -8.23
C SER A 106 13.44 -19.14 -7.64
N GLY A 107 13.80 -20.10 -6.77
CA GLY A 107 15.16 -20.24 -6.26
C GLY A 107 16.11 -20.86 -7.28
N ARG A 108 17.41 -20.91 -6.94
CA ARG A 108 18.45 -21.51 -7.78
C ARG A 108 18.55 -23.04 -7.66
N GLY A 109 17.68 -23.66 -6.88
CA GLY A 109 17.75 -25.06 -6.51
C GLY A 109 18.29 -25.26 -5.09
N ASP A 110 18.17 -26.48 -4.58
CA ASP A 110 18.65 -26.89 -3.24
C ASP A 110 18.18 -25.95 -2.10
N GLY A 111 16.99 -25.34 -2.21
CA GLY A 111 16.49 -24.40 -1.20
C GLY A 111 17.37 -23.15 -1.03
N ILE A 112 18.02 -22.69 -2.10
CA ILE A 112 18.83 -21.45 -2.16
C ILE A 112 18.12 -20.43 -3.03
N PHE A 113 17.96 -19.20 -2.54
CA PHE A 113 17.38 -18.08 -3.29
C PHE A 113 18.43 -17.15 -3.92
N ASP A 114 19.57 -16.97 -3.23
CA ASP A 114 20.62 -16.02 -3.56
C ASP A 114 20.11 -14.55 -3.54
N PRO A 115 19.69 -14.03 -2.36
CA PRO A 115 18.96 -12.76 -2.24
C PRO A 115 19.78 -11.53 -2.65
N ASP A 116 21.08 -11.55 -2.38
CA ASP A 116 21.98 -10.40 -2.57
C ASP A 116 22.56 -10.32 -3.99
N ALA A 117 22.35 -11.33 -4.83
CA ALA A 117 22.85 -11.30 -6.19
C ALA A 117 22.08 -10.27 -7.03
N SER A 118 22.82 -9.54 -7.86
CA SER A 118 22.25 -8.63 -8.85
C SER A 118 21.33 -9.38 -9.81
N ILE A 119 20.14 -8.83 -10.07
CA ILE A 119 19.19 -9.43 -10.99
C ILE A 119 19.57 -9.12 -12.45
N LYS A 120 19.45 -10.13 -13.33
CA LYS A 120 19.57 -9.90 -14.77
C LYS A 120 18.32 -9.22 -15.32
N ARG A 121 18.48 -8.43 -16.37
CA ARG A 121 17.35 -7.74 -17.04
C ARG A 121 16.31 -8.72 -17.57
N GLN A 122 16.72 -9.86 -18.12
CA GLN A 122 15.77 -10.87 -18.58
C GLN A 122 15.02 -11.55 -17.42
N ASP A 123 15.66 -11.72 -16.26
CA ASP A 123 15.01 -12.31 -15.07
C ASP A 123 13.99 -11.34 -14.47
N LEU A 124 14.31 -10.05 -14.46
CA LEU A 124 13.39 -8.98 -14.10
C LEU A 124 12.14 -9.00 -14.99
N CYS A 125 12.32 -9.12 -16.31
CA CYS A 125 11.20 -9.22 -17.26
C CYS A 125 10.38 -10.49 -17.03
N VAL A 126 11.00 -11.62 -16.72
CA VAL A 126 10.29 -12.86 -16.39
C VAL A 126 9.44 -12.69 -15.13
N MET A 127 9.97 -12.04 -14.09
CA MET A 127 9.20 -11.77 -12.87
C MET A 127 7.98 -10.88 -13.14
N LEU A 128 8.12 -9.81 -13.93
CA LEU A 128 6.98 -8.98 -14.35
C LEU A 128 5.99 -9.75 -15.23
N TYR A 129 6.47 -10.59 -16.14
CA TYR A 129 5.63 -11.44 -16.97
C TYR A 129 4.82 -12.44 -16.15
N ASN A 130 5.41 -13.02 -15.11
CA ASN A 130 4.71 -13.94 -14.20
C ASN A 130 3.61 -13.24 -13.39
N ILE A 131 3.68 -11.91 -13.20
CA ILE A 131 2.59 -11.15 -12.57
C ILE A 131 1.31 -11.26 -13.41
N LEU A 132 1.41 -11.27 -14.73
CA LEU A 132 0.24 -11.36 -15.62
C LEU A 132 -0.55 -12.65 -15.34
N ASP A 133 0.13 -13.79 -15.32
CA ASP A 133 -0.47 -15.10 -15.01
C ASP A 133 -1.03 -15.13 -13.57
N ALA A 134 -0.25 -14.66 -12.59
CA ALA A 134 -0.68 -14.63 -11.20
C ALA A 134 -1.88 -13.70 -10.95
N ALA A 135 -1.98 -12.61 -11.72
CA ALA A 135 -3.05 -11.63 -11.63
C ALA A 135 -4.30 -12.07 -12.42
N GLY A 136 -4.15 -12.92 -13.43
CA GLY A 136 -5.21 -13.27 -14.39
C GLY A 136 -5.39 -12.21 -15.47
N ILE A 137 -4.30 -11.57 -15.89
CA ILE A 137 -4.28 -10.51 -16.90
C ILE A 137 -3.85 -11.11 -18.23
N ASP A 138 -4.71 -10.97 -19.23
CA ASP A 138 -4.35 -11.29 -20.60
C ASP A 138 -3.54 -10.16 -21.22
N ALA A 139 -2.34 -10.49 -21.69
CA ALA A 139 -1.49 -9.58 -22.46
C ALA A 139 -1.48 -10.04 -23.93
N PRO A 140 -2.51 -9.72 -24.72
CA PRO A 140 -2.52 -10.07 -26.13
C PRO A 140 -1.33 -9.42 -26.85
N ALA A 141 -0.80 -10.12 -27.85
CA ALA A 141 0.24 -9.56 -28.71
C ALA A 141 -0.30 -8.28 -29.38
N ILE A 142 0.39 -7.16 -29.18
CA ILE A 142 0.04 -5.89 -29.78
C ILE A 142 0.91 -5.64 -31.00
N ALA A 143 0.28 -5.29 -32.12
CA ALA A 143 0.98 -4.84 -33.32
C ALA A 143 1.39 -3.36 -33.14
N GLY A 144 2.35 -3.11 -32.25
CA GLY A 144 2.90 -1.79 -31.95
C GLY A 144 4.10 -1.43 -32.84
N ASP A 145 4.59 -0.20 -32.69
CA ASP A 145 5.83 0.26 -33.34
C ASP A 145 7.10 -0.27 -32.65
N ALA A 146 7.00 -0.75 -31.40
CA ALA A 146 8.09 -1.39 -30.67
C ALA A 146 8.15 -2.89 -30.99
N CYS A 147 9.31 -3.39 -31.39
CA CYS A 147 9.50 -4.76 -31.82
C CYS A 147 10.79 -5.33 -31.20
N VAL A 148 10.75 -6.53 -30.62
CA VAL A 148 11.94 -7.11 -29.98
C VAL A 148 13.09 -7.27 -30.99
N GLU A 149 12.77 -7.54 -32.26
CA GLU A 149 13.70 -7.73 -33.37
C GLU A 149 14.49 -6.47 -33.74
N ASP A 150 14.09 -5.29 -33.27
CA ASP A 150 14.84 -4.04 -33.49
C ASP A 150 16.16 -4.00 -32.70
N TYR A 151 16.32 -4.88 -31.71
CA TYR A 151 17.49 -4.93 -30.85
C TYR A 151 18.49 -6.00 -31.35
N PRO A 152 19.77 -5.66 -31.57
CA PRO A 152 20.74 -6.57 -32.17
C PRO A 152 21.16 -7.74 -31.25
N ASP A 153 20.85 -7.65 -29.96
CA ASP A 153 21.19 -8.63 -28.93
C ASP A 153 20.05 -9.58 -28.56
N VAL A 154 18.95 -9.59 -29.32
CA VAL A 154 17.87 -10.60 -29.22
C VAL A 154 18.38 -12.05 -29.16
N PRO A 155 19.37 -12.48 -29.97
CA PRO A 155 19.86 -13.86 -29.90
C PRO A 155 20.53 -14.25 -28.56
N GLN A 156 20.76 -13.29 -27.66
CA GLN A 156 21.30 -13.54 -26.32
C GLN A 156 20.21 -13.77 -25.26
N ILE A 157 18.93 -13.56 -25.60
CA ILE A 157 17.81 -13.87 -24.72
C ILE A 157 17.78 -15.37 -24.50
N SER A 158 17.74 -15.78 -23.24
CA SER A 158 17.64 -17.20 -22.89
C SER A 158 16.23 -17.73 -23.21
N ASP A 159 16.13 -18.99 -23.64
CA ASP A 159 14.86 -19.61 -24.08
C ASP A 159 13.70 -19.41 -23.09
N TYR A 160 13.97 -19.47 -21.78
CA TYR A 160 12.94 -19.29 -20.73
C TYR A 160 12.41 -17.85 -20.64
N ALA A 161 13.13 -16.87 -21.15
CA ALA A 161 12.82 -15.45 -21.04
C ALA A 161 12.27 -14.85 -22.34
N VAL A 162 12.22 -15.61 -23.44
CA VAL A 162 11.83 -15.10 -24.77
C VAL A 162 10.46 -14.43 -24.74
N ASN A 163 9.43 -15.11 -24.23
CA ASN A 163 8.07 -14.56 -24.20
C ASN A 163 7.96 -13.33 -23.29
N ALA A 164 8.64 -13.36 -22.14
CA ALA A 164 8.68 -12.24 -21.22
C ALA A 164 9.33 -11.02 -21.88
N MET A 165 10.49 -11.19 -22.51
CA MET A 165 11.19 -10.10 -23.19
C MET A 165 10.39 -9.51 -24.36
N ILE A 166 9.75 -10.36 -25.17
CA ILE A 166 8.86 -9.91 -26.25
C ILE A 166 7.72 -9.05 -25.67
N THR A 167 6.98 -9.59 -24.70
CA THR A 167 5.83 -8.89 -24.09
C THR A 167 6.25 -7.56 -23.47
N MET A 168 7.35 -7.54 -22.72
CA MET A 168 7.83 -6.31 -22.08
C MET A 168 8.31 -5.26 -23.10
N VAL A 169 8.77 -5.66 -24.29
CA VAL A 169 9.12 -4.72 -25.37
C VAL A 169 7.87 -4.23 -26.09
N ASP A 170 6.95 -5.13 -26.44
CA ASP A 170 5.71 -4.81 -27.15
C ASP A 170 4.91 -3.73 -26.39
N TYR A 171 4.78 -3.89 -25.07
CA TYR A 171 4.10 -2.93 -24.19
C TYR A 171 4.96 -1.72 -23.80
N THR A 172 6.15 -1.55 -24.37
CA THR A 172 7.06 -0.41 -24.11
C THR A 172 7.47 -0.29 -22.63
N ILE A 173 7.39 -1.41 -21.90
CA ILE A 173 7.86 -1.52 -20.51
C ILE A 173 9.39 -1.50 -20.52
N VAL A 174 10.00 -2.14 -21.53
CA VAL A 174 11.45 -2.18 -21.77
C VAL A 174 11.80 -1.53 -23.11
N ASN A 175 12.57 -0.44 -23.05
CA ASN A 175 12.98 0.35 -24.23
C ASN A 175 14.48 0.20 -24.55
N GLY A 176 15.12 -0.82 -23.98
CA GLY A 176 16.57 -1.02 -24.04
C GLY A 176 17.40 0.06 -23.34
N ILE A 177 18.71 -0.08 -23.42
CA ILE A 177 19.72 0.82 -22.86
C ILE A 177 20.53 1.37 -24.04
N SER A 178 20.64 2.69 -24.12
CA SER A 178 21.43 3.36 -25.15
C SER A 178 22.71 3.94 -24.53
N ALA A 179 23.85 3.65 -25.14
CA ALA A 179 25.07 4.41 -24.93
C ALA A 179 25.25 5.42 -26.08
N ALA A 180 25.95 6.52 -25.82
CA ALA A 180 26.21 7.52 -26.85
C ALA A 180 26.93 6.87 -28.04
N ASP A 181 26.41 7.11 -29.25
CA ASP A 181 26.94 6.60 -30.52
C ASP A 181 26.92 5.06 -30.68
N GLU A 182 26.16 4.34 -29.86
CA GLU A 182 25.95 2.88 -29.98
C GLU A 182 24.49 2.53 -30.27
N ALA A 183 24.27 1.34 -30.82
CA ALA A 183 22.93 0.80 -30.99
C ALA A 183 22.29 0.55 -29.61
N THR A 184 20.99 0.83 -29.48
CA THR A 184 20.24 0.48 -28.27
C THR A 184 20.19 -1.03 -28.09
N LEU A 185 20.48 -1.51 -26.88
CA LEU A 185 20.54 -2.94 -26.54
C LEU A 185 19.51 -3.31 -25.48
N LEU A 186 18.96 -4.52 -25.52
CA LEU A 186 18.13 -5.04 -24.42
C LEU A 186 18.96 -5.43 -23.21
N ALA A 187 20.21 -5.84 -23.44
CA ALA A 187 21.18 -6.37 -22.50
C ALA A 187 20.58 -7.50 -21.61
N PRO A 188 20.05 -8.61 -22.19
CA PRO A 188 19.31 -9.63 -21.43
C PRO A 188 20.14 -10.29 -20.32
N ASN A 189 21.46 -10.42 -20.54
CA ASN A 189 22.40 -10.95 -19.55
C ASN A 189 23.01 -9.88 -18.62
N GLY A 190 22.77 -8.60 -18.90
CA GLY A 190 23.19 -7.49 -18.06
C GLY A 190 22.29 -7.33 -16.83
N THR A 191 22.74 -6.51 -15.88
CA THR A 191 22.01 -6.19 -14.64
C THR A 191 21.15 -4.94 -14.80
N ALA A 192 20.22 -4.72 -13.87
CA ALA A 192 19.43 -3.49 -13.77
C ALA A 192 19.84 -2.69 -12.53
N THR A 193 19.79 -1.36 -12.61
CA THR A 193 19.87 -0.49 -11.44
C THR A 193 18.52 -0.37 -10.73
N ARG A 194 18.50 0.09 -9.48
CA ARG A 194 17.25 0.33 -8.73
C ARG A 194 16.33 1.32 -9.44
N GLU A 195 16.88 2.41 -9.99
CA GLU A 195 16.09 3.39 -10.76
C GLU A 195 15.48 2.78 -12.02
N GLN A 196 16.21 1.92 -12.73
CA GLN A 196 15.69 1.24 -13.92
C GLN A 196 14.58 0.25 -13.53
N ALA A 197 14.75 -0.51 -12.45
CA ALA A 197 13.79 -1.51 -12.02
C ALA A 197 12.45 -0.90 -11.57
N LEU A 198 12.49 0.23 -10.84
CA LEU A 198 11.28 0.95 -10.46
C LEU A 198 10.54 1.51 -11.68
N ILE A 199 11.27 2.11 -12.62
CA ILE A 199 10.66 2.65 -13.86
C ILE A 199 10.04 1.53 -14.70
N MET A 200 10.69 0.37 -14.80
CA MET A 200 10.14 -0.79 -15.51
C MET A 200 8.87 -1.31 -14.82
N ALA A 201 8.85 -1.38 -13.49
CA ALA A 201 7.65 -1.81 -12.76
C ALA A 201 6.49 -0.81 -12.86
N GLU A 202 6.78 0.49 -12.87
CA GLU A 202 5.77 1.53 -13.01
C GLU A 202 5.12 1.52 -14.40
N ARG A 203 5.93 1.40 -15.46
CA ARG A 203 5.41 1.21 -16.82
C ARG A 203 4.60 -0.05 -16.97
N PHE A 204 5.01 -1.14 -16.31
CA PHE A 204 4.25 -2.37 -16.25
C PHE A 204 2.86 -2.11 -15.64
N CYS A 205 2.80 -1.41 -14.50
CA CYS A 205 1.52 -1.12 -13.86
C CYS A 205 0.64 -0.26 -14.76
N GLN A 206 1.17 0.83 -15.34
CA GLN A 206 0.42 1.68 -16.28
C GLN A 206 -0.09 0.93 -17.51
N ALA A 207 0.68 -0.02 -18.02
CA ALA A 207 0.30 -0.80 -19.19
C ALA A 207 -0.90 -1.73 -18.91
N PHE A 208 -1.13 -2.09 -17.65
CA PHE A 208 -2.12 -3.08 -17.24
C PHE A 208 -3.10 -2.59 -16.15
N GLU A 209 -3.15 -1.28 -15.87
CA GLU A 209 -3.99 -0.64 -14.83
C GLU A 209 -5.50 -0.73 -15.10
N ASP A 210 -5.89 -0.96 -16.38
CA ASP A 210 -7.28 -0.92 -16.86
C ASP A 210 -7.84 -2.26 -17.36
N GLN A 211 -7.13 -3.39 -17.16
CA GLN A 211 -7.61 -4.70 -17.59
C GLN A 211 -8.33 -5.38 -16.42
N GLU A 212 -9.66 -5.16 -16.32
CA GLU A 212 -10.50 -6.02 -15.46
C GLU A 212 -10.23 -7.48 -15.85
N PRO A 213 -9.86 -8.36 -14.89
CA PRO A 213 -9.61 -9.76 -15.22
C PRO A 213 -10.87 -10.35 -15.86
N GLU A 214 -10.76 -10.92 -17.06
CA GLU A 214 -11.88 -11.65 -17.67
C GLU A 214 -12.30 -12.75 -16.68
N ALA A 215 -13.51 -12.62 -16.16
CA ALA A 215 -14.09 -13.60 -15.27
C ALA A 215 -14.30 -14.92 -16.02
N GLU A 216 -13.44 -15.90 -15.77
CA GLU A 216 -13.65 -17.29 -16.17
C GLU A 216 -15.03 -17.77 -15.65
N PRO A 217 -15.89 -18.37 -16.50
CA PRO A 217 -17.24 -18.74 -16.11
C PRO A 217 -17.18 -19.96 -15.20
N SER A 218 -17.32 -19.75 -13.89
CA SER A 218 -17.60 -20.84 -12.96
C SER A 218 -19.11 -21.07 -12.90
N ASP A 219 -19.52 -22.22 -13.43
CA ASP A 219 -20.86 -22.77 -13.27
C ASP A 219 -21.13 -23.09 -11.79
N GLU A 220 -21.57 -22.11 -10.99
CA GLU A 220 -22.34 -22.37 -9.78
C GLU A 220 -23.58 -21.46 -9.73
N GLU A 221 -24.72 -22.08 -10.06
CA GLU A 221 -26.05 -21.52 -9.81
C GLU A 221 -26.20 -21.18 -8.32
N GLY A 222 -26.15 -19.89 -7.97
CA GLY A 222 -26.57 -19.43 -6.65
C GLY A 222 -25.84 -18.24 -6.02
N ALA A 223 -25.01 -17.47 -6.75
CA ALA A 223 -24.45 -16.23 -6.21
C ALA A 223 -25.37 -15.04 -6.53
N VAL A 224 -26.01 -14.49 -5.50
CA VAL A 224 -26.71 -13.20 -5.58
C VAL A 224 -25.65 -12.14 -5.85
N SER A 225 -25.79 -11.42 -6.96
CA SER A 225 -24.93 -10.29 -7.33
C SER A 225 -24.86 -9.29 -6.18
N VAL A 226 -23.67 -9.14 -5.59
CA VAL A 226 -23.36 -8.00 -4.72
C VAL A 226 -23.45 -6.73 -5.58
N PRO A 227 -24.31 -5.74 -5.24
CA PRO A 227 -24.38 -4.50 -5.99
C PRO A 227 -23.03 -3.78 -5.96
N ASP A 228 -22.71 -3.08 -7.04
CA ASP A 228 -21.56 -2.20 -7.14
C ASP A 228 -21.80 -0.94 -6.27
N TYR A 229 -21.14 -0.88 -5.11
CA TYR A 229 -21.33 0.16 -4.07
C TYR A 229 -20.61 1.48 -4.38
N TRP A 230 -19.94 1.62 -5.53
CA TRP A 230 -18.88 2.62 -5.72
C TRP A 230 -19.23 3.82 -6.62
N LEU A 231 -20.47 3.94 -7.08
CA LEU A 231 -20.89 5.04 -7.98
C LEU A 231 -22.02 5.95 -7.45
N ASP A 232 -22.42 5.84 -6.19
CA ASP A 232 -23.46 6.72 -5.62
C ASP A 232 -22.93 7.58 -4.46
N PRO A 233 -22.84 8.91 -4.60
CA PRO A 233 -22.51 9.80 -3.49
C PRO A 233 -23.60 9.88 -2.39
N ASP A 234 -24.77 9.24 -2.60
CA ASP A 234 -25.83 9.04 -1.59
C ASP A 234 -25.81 7.63 -0.96
N LEU A 235 -24.80 6.79 -1.24
CA LEU A 235 -24.74 5.40 -0.75
C LEU A 235 -24.42 5.35 0.75
N MET A 236 -25.41 4.92 1.53
CA MET A 236 -25.28 4.77 2.99
C MET A 236 -24.19 3.77 3.34
N PHE A 237 -23.18 4.18 4.12
CA PHE A 237 -22.30 3.23 4.81
C PHE A 237 -23.15 2.19 5.56
N PRO A 238 -22.77 0.90 5.56
CA PRO A 238 -23.51 -0.15 6.26
C PRO A 238 -23.88 0.29 7.68
N SER A 239 -25.16 0.59 7.89
CA SER A 239 -25.64 1.17 9.16
C SER A 239 -26.33 0.13 10.04
N THR A 240 -26.77 -0.98 9.44
CA THR A 240 -27.34 -2.11 10.17
C THR A 240 -26.28 -3.14 10.51
N GLU A 241 -26.47 -3.85 11.62
CA GLU A 241 -25.59 -4.95 12.00
C GLU A 241 -25.53 -6.05 10.92
N THR A 242 -26.65 -6.30 10.22
CA THR A 242 -26.71 -7.27 9.13
C THR A 242 -25.81 -6.87 7.96
N ASP A 243 -25.85 -5.61 7.53
CA ASP A 243 -25.02 -5.13 6.42
C ASP A 243 -23.53 -5.14 6.79
N LYS A 244 -23.21 -4.77 8.03
CA LYS A 244 -21.85 -4.85 8.56
C LYS A 244 -21.33 -6.29 8.61
N MET A 245 -22.17 -7.24 9.05
CA MET A 245 -21.81 -8.67 9.09
C MET A 245 -21.61 -9.21 7.67
N MET A 246 -22.46 -8.83 6.72
CA MET A 246 -22.30 -9.23 5.32
C MET A 246 -21.02 -8.67 4.69
N LEU A 247 -20.65 -7.43 5.00
CA LEU A 247 -19.41 -6.83 4.50
C LEU A 247 -18.17 -7.60 5.01
N VAL A 248 -18.14 -7.90 6.31
CA VAL A 248 -16.95 -8.48 6.94
C VAL A 248 -16.85 -10.00 6.72
N TYR A 249 -17.98 -10.71 6.78
CA TYR A 249 -18.00 -12.18 6.80
C TYR A 249 -18.73 -12.82 5.61
N GLY A 250 -19.32 -12.03 4.72
CA GLY A 250 -20.13 -12.52 3.60
C GLY A 250 -21.57 -12.88 4.00
N VAL A 251 -22.40 -13.21 3.01
CA VAL A 251 -23.82 -13.53 3.21
C VAL A 251 -23.97 -14.78 4.08
N GLY A 252 -24.54 -14.61 5.28
CA GLY A 252 -24.71 -15.69 6.24
C GLY A 252 -23.42 -16.11 6.97
N GLY A 253 -22.34 -15.34 6.83
CA GLY A 253 -21.08 -15.58 7.50
C GLY A 253 -21.15 -15.35 9.02
N GLU A 254 -20.25 -16.03 9.73
CA GLU A 254 -20.10 -15.92 11.18
C GLU A 254 -18.74 -15.29 11.53
N LYS A 255 -18.62 -14.80 12.77
CA LYS A 255 -17.34 -14.28 13.27
C LYS A 255 -16.28 -15.37 13.31
N TYR A 256 -15.03 -15.01 13.08
CA TYR A 256 -13.92 -15.96 13.12
C TYR A 256 -13.76 -16.54 14.52
N GLN A 257 -13.59 -17.86 14.60
CA GLN A 257 -13.52 -18.61 15.85
C GLN A 257 -12.08 -18.94 16.25
N THR A 258 -11.12 -18.88 15.32
CA THR A 258 -9.70 -19.15 15.57
C THR A 258 -8.78 -18.08 15.02
N ALA A 259 -7.57 -17.98 15.57
CA ALA A 259 -6.53 -17.05 15.09
C ALA A 259 -6.18 -17.31 13.63
N GLU A 260 -6.03 -18.59 13.28
CA GLU A 260 -5.71 -19.02 11.91
C GLU A 260 -6.81 -18.59 10.91
N GLU A 261 -8.07 -18.71 11.31
CA GLU A 261 -9.20 -18.26 10.50
C GLU A 261 -9.19 -16.73 10.35
N ALA A 262 -9.00 -16.00 11.44
CA ALA A 262 -8.97 -14.54 11.39
C ALA A 262 -7.78 -14.01 10.58
N GLU A 263 -6.57 -14.53 10.81
CA GLU A 263 -5.33 -14.15 10.11
C GLU A 263 -5.46 -14.35 8.59
N ALA A 264 -6.21 -15.36 8.13
CA ALA A 264 -6.48 -15.57 6.70
C ALA A 264 -7.32 -14.45 6.05
N HIS A 265 -7.96 -13.60 6.85
CA HIS A 265 -8.78 -12.47 6.42
C HIS A 265 -8.23 -11.12 6.88
N MET A 266 -7.03 -11.08 7.44
CA MET A 266 -6.35 -9.84 7.81
C MET A 266 -5.45 -9.35 6.68
N VAL A 267 -5.33 -8.03 6.56
CA VAL A 267 -4.38 -7.36 5.67
C VAL A 267 -3.61 -6.27 6.41
N GLU A 268 -2.30 -6.17 6.19
CA GLU A 268 -1.54 -4.99 6.62
C GLU A 268 -1.72 -3.88 5.59
N ILE A 269 -2.23 -2.74 6.04
CA ILE A 269 -2.31 -1.50 5.27
C ILE A 269 -1.33 -0.46 5.82
N SER A 270 -0.90 0.45 4.96
CA SER A 270 -0.12 1.62 5.35
C SER A 270 -0.99 2.86 5.31
N VAL A 271 -1.04 3.60 6.42
CA VAL A 271 -1.90 4.78 6.55
C VAL A 271 -1.08 6.02 6.90
N PRO A 272 -1.43 7.21 6.36
CA PRO A 272 -0.73 8.45 6.65
C PRO A 272 -1.07 8.93 8.07
N VAL A 273 -0.07 9.40 8.80
CA VAL A 273 -0.23 9.88 10.18
C VAL A 273 0.67 11.08 10.48
N TRP A 274 0.26 11.89 11.45
CA TRP A 274 1.11 12.93 12.02
C TRP A 274 1.89 12.39 13.22
N ARG A 275 3.18 12.73 13.31
CA ARG A 275 4.02 12.49 14.49
C ARG A 275 4.38 13.82 15.14
N LEU A 276 4.16 13.95 16.45
CA LEU A 276 4.56 15.12 17.22
C LEU A 276 6.02 14.98 17.65
N GLN A 277 6.83 15.96 17.29
CA GLN A 277 8.25 16.04 17.60
C GLN A 277 8.49 16.69 18.97
N ALA A 278 9.69 16.51 19.51
CA ALA A 278 10.06 17.05 20.83
C ALA A 278 10.02 18.59 20.90
N ASP A 279 10.13 19.28 19.77
CA ASP A 279 10.03 20.75 19.66
C ASP A 279 8.58 21.25 19.49
N GLY A 280 7.60 20.33 19.50
CA GLY A 280 6.19 20.63 19.30
C GLY A 280 5.75 20.72 17.83
N SER A 281 6.66 20.58 16.87
CA SER A 281 6.31 20.49 15.45
C SER A 281 5.68 19.14 15.12
N LYS A 282 4.85 19.11 14.07
CA LYS A 282 4.24 17.88 13.55
C LYS A 282 4.85 17.54 12.20
N THR A 283 5.16 16.26 12.01
CA THR A 283 5.74 15.75 10.75
C THR A 283 4.89 14.63 10.20
N SER A 284 4.76 14.59 8.88
CA SER A 284 4.15 13.45 8.18
C SER A 284 4.98 12.18 8.40
N SER A 285 4.28 11.05 8.49
CA SER A 285 4.83 9.71 8.66
C SER A 285 3.80 8.70 8.17
N THR A 286 4.21 7.43 8.13
CA THR A 286 3.33 6.29 7.88
C THR A 286 3.16 5.48 9.17
N ALA A 287 2.00 4.86 9.34
CA ALA A 287 1.76 3.77 10.27
C ALA A 287 1.32 2.52 9.51
N TYR A 288 1.66 1.35 10.03
CA TYR A 288 1.25 0.06 9.47
C TYR A 288 0.29 -0.59 10.45
N ILE A 289 -0.88 -1.01 9.96
CA ILE A 289 -1.91 -1.63 10.78
C ILE A 289 -2.47 -2.86 10.08
N GLU A 290 -2.61 -3.94 10.84
CA GLU A 290 -3.26 -5.15 10.38
C GLU A 290 -4.77 -5.05 10.63
N VAL A 291 -5.58 -5.12 9.58
CA VAL A 291 -7.03 -4.87 9.59
C VAL A 291 -7.78 -5.99 8.87
N ASN A 292 -9.09 -6.12 9.08
CA ASN A 292 -9.88 -7.02 8.25
C ASN A 292 -9.83 -6.55 6.79
N GLN A 293 -9.56 -7.46 5.84
CA GLN A 293 -9.44 -7.12 4.41
C GLN A 293 -10.67 -6.39 3.85
N SER A 294 -11.88 -6.73 4.30
CA SER A 294 -13.11 -6.07 3.84
C SER A 294 -13.27 -4.64 4.37
N LEU A 295 -12.50 -4.27 5.40
CA LEU A 295 -12.51 -2.93 5.99
C LEU A 295 -11.27 -2.11 5.63
N ALA A 296 -10.28 -2.68 4.94
CA ALA A 296 -9.05 -1.98 4.58
C ALA A 296 -9.28 -0.62 3.89
N PRO A 297 -10.11 -0.53 2.83
CA PRO A 297 -10.39 0.76 2.18
C PRO A 297 -11.08 1.77 3.12
N ILE A 298 -11.89 1.28 4.05
CA ILE A 298 -12.58 2.13 5.03
C ILE A 298 -11.57 2.70 6.02
N TYR A 299 -10.64 1.88 6.53
CA TYR A 299 -9.56 2.37 7.37
C TYR A 299 -8.66 3.35 6.63
N GLU A 300 -8.23 3.05 5.40
CA GLU A 300 -7.41 3.97 4.59
C GLU A 300 -8.08 5.34 4.43
N ALA A 301 -9.36 5.37 4.07
CA ALA A 301 -10.13 6.61 3.94
C ALA A 301 -10.27 7.36 5.27
N ILE A 302 -10.53 6.66 6.37
CA ILE A 302 -10.60 7.27 7.71
C ILE A 302 -9.26 7.94 8.06
N PHE A 303 -8.14 7.24 7.87
CA PHE A 303 -6.83 7.80 8.21
C PHE A 303 -6.42 8.94 7.28
N GLU A 304 -6.82 8.90 6.01
CA GLU A 304 -6.63 10.02 5.09
C GLU A 304 -7.43 11.26 5.52
N GLU A 305 -8.67 11.09 5.98
CA GLU A 305 -9.46 12.19 6.56
C GLU A 305 -8.83 12.75 7.84
N ILE A 306 -8.36 11.88 8.74
CA ILE A 306 -7.65 12.30 9.96
C ILE A 306 -6.36 13.06 9.61
N TYR A 307 -5.61 12.58 8.62
CA TYR A 307 -4.36 13.18 8.20
C TYR A 307 -4.56 14.55 7.55
N ASN A 308 -5.62 14.70 6.75
CA ASN A 308 -5.95 15.95 6.08
C ASN A 308 -6.78 16.92 6.95
N GLY A 309 -7.20 16.48 8.14
CA GLY A 309 -7.95 17.28 9.11
C GLY A 309 -7.16 18.46 9.68
N ASP A 310 -7.89 19.49 10.12
CA ASP A 310 -7.33 20.75 10.62
C ASP A 310 -6.52 20.55 11.91
N GLU A 311 -6.84 19.53 12.71
CA GLU A 311 -6.12 19.22 13.95
C GLU A 311 -4.75 18.63 13.67
N GLN A 312 -4.53 18.00 12.50
CA GLN A 312 -3.34 17.20 12.21
C GLN A 312 -3.03 16.27 13.39
N PHE A 313 -4.02 15.48 13.79
CA PHE A 313 -3.99 14.77 15.07
C PHE A 313 -2.77 13.83 15.16
N PRO A 314 -1.87 14.00 16.15
CA PRO A 314 -0.68 13.19 16.24
C PRO A 314 -1.02 11.79 16.73
N ILE A 315 -0.49 10.78 16.05
CA ILE A 315 -0.62 9.38 16.43
C ILE A 315 0.75 8.92 16.90
N LYS A 316 0.83 8.40 18.12
CA LYS A 316 2.04 7.81 18.73
C LYS A 316 2.06 6.30 18.52
N ASN A 317 0.91 5.68 18.73
CA ASN A 317 0.72 4.26 18.61
C ASN A 317 -0.71 3.95 18.14
N VAL A 318 -0.84 2.89 17.36
CA VAL A 318 -2.10 2.48 16.74
C VAL A 318 -2.06 0.98 16.51
N GLY A 319 -3.18 0.29 16.73
CA GLY A 319 -3.28 -1.14 16.49
C GLY A 319 -4.72 -1.59 16.27
N CYS A 320 -4.92 -2.46 15.28
CA CYS A 320 -6.24 -3.01 14.93
C CYS A 320 -6.31 -4.51 15.26
N TYR A 321 -5.82 -5.39 14.39
CA TYR A 321 -5.88 -6.83 14.64
C TYR A 321 -4.93 -7.24 15.76
N SER A 322 -5.46 -8.04 16.68
CA SER A 322 -4.70 -8.74 17.69
C SER A 322 -5.56 -9.88 18.19
N TRP A 323 -5.10 -11.13 18.02
CA TRP A 323 -5.87 -12.28 18.48
C TRP A 323 -6.01 -12.29 20.00
N ARG A 324 -7.16 -11.81 20.48
CA ARG A 324 -7.54 -11.68 21.90
C ARG A 324 -9.05 -11.89 22.08
N THR A 325 -9.65 -11.22 23.05
CA THR A 325 -11.11 -11.16 23.19
C THR A 325 -11.67 -9.92 22.50
N GLY A 326 -12.82 -10.05 21.82
CA GLY A 326 -13.55 -8.91 21.26
C GLY A 326 -13.27 -8.67 19.78
N GLU A 327 -13.60 -7.46 19.30
CA GLU A 327 -13.55 -7.09 17.88
C GLU A 327 -12.13 -6.96 17.30
N HIS A 328 -11.10 -6.78 18.13
CA HIS A 328 -9.71 -6.83 17.66
C HIS A 328 -9.34 -8.16 17.03
N SER A 329 -9.91 -9.27 17.51
CA SER A 329 -9.70 -10.60 16.91
C SER A 329 -10.37 -10.77 15.55
N GLN A 330 -11.17 -9.79 15.14
CA GLN A 330 -11.90 -9.79 13.87
C GLN A 330 -11.32 -8.77 12.90
N GLY A 331 -10.32 -7.98 13.31
CA GLY A 331 -9.80 -6.86 12.53
C GLY A 331 -10.80 -5.71 12.37
N THR A 332 -11.82 -5.64 13.23
CA THR A 332 -12.93 -4.67 13.11
C THR A 332 -12.95 -3.64 14.24
N ALA A 333 -11.88 -3.54 15.00
CA ALA A 333 -11.70 -2.51 16.00
C ALA A 333 -10.26 -2.01 16.05
N ILE A 334 -10.08 -0.76 16.46
CA ILE A 334 -8.80 -0.08 16.47
C ILE A 334 -8.62 0.75 17.74
N ASP A 335 -7.42 0.67 18.31
CA ASP A 335 -6.98 1.47 19.44
C ASP A 335 -5.97 2.51 18.96
N ILE A 336 -6.13 3.77 19.37
CA ILE A 336 -5.23 4.89 19.04
C ILE A 336 -4.74 5.55 20.32
N ASN A 337 -3.42 5.76 20.42
CA ASN A 337 -2.78 6.49 21.53
C ASN A 337 -3.21 5.97 22.91
N TRP A 338 -3.08 4.66 23.14
CA TRP A 338 -3.68 3.96 24.29
C TRP A 338 -3.14 4.38 25.67
N GLU A 339 -2.00 5.07 25.75
CA GLU A 339 -1.48 5.60 27.02
C GLU A 339 -2.17 6.91 27.42
N GLU A 340 -2.54 7.72 26.42
CA GLU A 340 -3.11 9.06 26.53
C GLU A 340 -4.65 9.08 26.33
N ASN A 341 -5.23 7.91 26.04
CA ASN A 341 -6.67 7.69 25.87
C ASN A 341 -7.10 6.46 26.68
N MET A 342 -7.22 6.64 27.99
CA MET A 342 -7.47 5.53 28.91
C MET A 342 -8.78 4.76 28.63
N GLU A 343 -8.76 3.47 28.94
CA GLU A 343 -9.97 2.73 29.32
C GLU A 343 -10.22 2.94 30.82
N ALA A 344 -11.47 3.12 31.21
CA ALA A 344 -11.87 3.27 32.59
C ALA A 344 -13.23 2.60 32.89
N THR A 345 -13.32 1.96 34.06
CA THR A 345 -14.60 1.50 34.61
C THR A 345 -15.40 2.67 35.17
N ILE A 346 -16.71 2.69 34.91
CA ILE A 346 -17.62 3.67 35.49
C ILE A 346 -18.05 3.16 36.87
N ASN A 347 -17.64 3.86 37.93
CA ASN A 347 -18.04 3.57 39.29
C ASN A 347 -19.51 3.96 39.53
N ALA A 348 -20.12 3.44 40.59
CA ALA A 348 -21.52 3.70 40.92
C ALA A 348 -21.84 5.20 41.16
N ASP A 349 -20.82 6.01 41.51
CA ASP A 349 -20.93 7.45 41.70
C ASP A 349 -20.65 8.27 40.42
N GLY A 350 -20.41 7.59 39.29
CA GLY A 350 -20.06 8.19 38.01
C GLY A 350 -18.59 8.57 37.85
N SER A 351 -17.75 8.35 38.87
CA SER A 351 -16.30 8.53 38.73
C SER A 351 -15.68 7.44 37.85
N LEU A 352 -14.55 7.76 37.23
CA LEU A 352 -13.84 6.84 36.34
C LEU A 352 -12.61 6.26 37.04
N THR A 353 -12.47 4.94 37.03
CA THR A 353 -11.26 4.24 37.48
C THR A 353 -10.52 3.71 36.26
N PRO A 354 -9.32 4.22 35.92
CA PRO A 354 -8.53 3.74 34.79
C PRO A 354 -8.22 2.24 34.91
N THR A 355 -8.42 1.50 33.83
CA THR A 355 -8.07 0.08 33.69
C THR A 355 -6.87 -0.12 32.76
N THR A 356 -6.80 0.66 31.69
CA THR A 356 -5.67 0.73 30.74
C THR A 356 -5.40 2.18 30.38
N GLY A 357 -4.15 2.54 30.09
CA GLY A 357 -3.76 3.94 29.88
C GLY A 357 -3.72 4.73 31.18
N THR A 358 -3.38 6.02 31.09
CA THR A 358 -3.11 6.84 32.27
C THR A 358 -4.13 7.94 32.48
N HIS A 359 -4.69 8.51 31.42
CA HIS A 359 -5.63 9.63 31.48
C HIS A 359 -6.42 9.78 30.18
N TRP A 360 -7.36 10.73 30.17
CA TRP A 360 -8.00 11.29 28.98
C TRP A 360 -8.21 12.78 29.22
N SER A 361 -7.47 13.63 28.51
CA SER A 361 -7.37 15.07 28.71
C SER A 361 -7.35 15.81 27.37
N PRO A 362 -8.46 15.74 26.59
CA PRO A 362 -8.54 16.38 25.29
C PRO A 362 -8.24 17.88 25.37
N TYR A 363 -7.60 18.43 24.33
CA TYR A 363 -7.15 19.82 24.22
C TYR A 363 -6.00 20.24 25.15
N GLU A 364 -5.66 19.45 26.17
CA GLU A 364 -4.48 19.64 27.01
C GLU A 364 -3.34 18.70 26.60
N ASP A 365 -3.63 17.40 26.48
CA ASP A 365 -2.72 16.43 25.89
C ASP A 365 -3.01 16.33 24.38
N PRO A 366 -2.03 16.65 23.51
CA PRO A 366 -2.22 16.63 22.06
C PRO A 366 -2.48 15.23 21.47
N TYR A 367 -2.23 14.16 22.22
CA TYR A 367 -2.52 12.78 21.82
C TYR A 367 -3.89 12.29 22.31
N SER A 368 -4.61 13.08 23.11
CA SER A 368 -5.89 12.69 23.69
C SER A 368 -7.05 13.09 22.77
N ILE A 369 -7.85 12.10 22.37
CA ILE A 369 -8.89 12.19 21.34
C ILE A 369 -10.08 12.99 21.87
N PRO A 370 -10.38 14.18 21.30
CA PRO A 370 -11.57 14.92 21.67
C PRO A 370 -12.84 14.32 21.04
N GLU A 371 -13.94 14.28 21.80
CA GLU A 371 -15.26 14.04 21.23
C GLU A 371 -15.60 15.20 20.27
N GLY A 372 -15.96 14.86 19.03
CA GLY A 372 -16.24 15.84 17.98
C GLY A 372 -15.03 16.39 17.24
N GLY A 373 -13.81 15.89 17.50
CA GLY A 373 -12.63 16.25 16.70
C GLY A 373 -12.38 15.32 15.51
N ASP A 374 -11.27 15.53 14.79
CA ASP A 374 -10.97 14.89 13.51
C ASP A 374 -11.03 13.36 13.57
N VAL A 375 -10.38 12.74 14.56
CA VAL A 375 -10.39 11.27 14.75
C VAL A 375 -11.81 10.77 15.00
N TYR A 376 -12.52 11.40 15.95
CA TYR A 376 -13.88 11.01 16.29
C TYR A 376 -14.82 11.15 15.09
N ASN A 377 -14.76 12.28 14.38
CA ASN A 377 -15.64 12.58 13.25
C ASN A 377 -15.38 11.64 12.08
N ALA A 378 -14.11 11.36 11.78
CA ALA A 378 -13.76 10.42 10.72
C ALA A 378 -14.32 9.03 11.02
N PHE A 379 -13.99 8.42 12.16
CA PHE A 379 -14.50 7.07 12.48
C PHE A 379 -16.03 7.00 12.54
N THR A 380 -16.69 7.98 13.17
CA THR A 380 -18.16 7.96 13.30
C THR A 380 -18.88 8.19 11.97
N LYS A 381 -18.30 8.97 11.06
CA LYS A 381 -18.81 9.14 9.68
C LYS A 381 -18.90 7.80 8.94
N TYR A 382 -17.91 6.93 9.13
CA TYR A 382 -17.85 5.59 8.55
C TYR A 382 -18.57 4.53 9.39
N GLY A 383 -19.37 4.95 10.37
CA GLY A 383 -20.25 4.07 11.13
C GLY A 383 -19.57 3.33 12.29
N PHE A 384 -18.33 3.65 12.65
CA PHE A 384 -17.72 3.11 13.87
C PHE A 384 -18.32 3.78 15.10
N SER A 385 -18.43 3.01 16.18
CA SER A 385 -18.79 3.51 17.49
C SER A 385 -17.53 3.82 18.29
N TRP A 386 -17.51 4.95 18.99
CA TRP A 386 -16.38 5.33 19.84
C TRP A 386 -16.63 4.90 21.29
N GLY A 387 -15.67 4.20 21.89
CA GLY A 387 -15.77 3.67 23.25
C GLY A 387 -15.90 4.75 24.34
N GLY A 388 -15.58 6.01 24.01
CA GLY A 388 -15.79 7.17 24.88
C GLY A 388 -17.25 7.47 25.19
N ASN A 389 -18.20 7.07 24.32
CA ASN A 389 -19.62 7.34 24.53
C ASN A 389 -20.57 6.18 24.17
N ALA A 390 -20.11 5.14 23.46
CA ALA A 390 -20.95 4.04 22.99
C ALA A 390 -21.39 3.08 24.11
N TRP A 391 -20.58 2.93 25.16
CA TRP A 391 -20.80 1.90 26.18
C TRP A 391 -21.31 2.47 27.51
N SER A 392 -22.13 1.69 28.22
CA SER A 392 -22.78 2.11 29.47
C SER A 392 -22.04 1.66 30.72
N SER A 393 -21.19 0.64 30.63
CA SER A 393 -20.46 0.05 31.76
C SER A 393 -19.00 0.51 31.88
N LYS A 394 -18.43 1.03 30.79
CA LYS A 394 -17.05 1.52 30.72
C LYS A 394 -16.93 2.72 29.79
N ARG A 395 -15.82 3.43 29.91
CA ARG A 395 -15.33 4.43 28.96
C ARG A 395 -14.04 3.89 28.38
N ASP A 396 -13.90 3.96 27.07
CA ASP A 396 -12.70 3.50 26.40
C ASP A 396 -12.32 4.49 25.31
N TYR A 397 -11.53 5.48 25.70
CA TYR A 397 -11.31 6.66 24.86
C TYR A 397 -10.38 6.39 23.68
N MET A 398 -9.59 5.31 23.73
CA MET A 398 -8.70 4.89 22.65
C MET A 398 -9.42 4.11 21.55
N HIS A 399 -10.59 3.55 21.85
CA HIS A 399 -11.16 2.45 21.08
C HIS A 399 -12.27 2.89 20.12
N PHE A 400 -12.18 2.42 18.89
CA PHE A 400 -13.25 2.47 17.90
C PHE A 400 -13.64 1.07 17.44
N SER A 401 -14.94 0.77 17.44
CA SER A 401 -15.47 -0.55 17.12
C SER A 401 -16.47 -0.45 15.96
N TYR A 402 -16.30 -1.31 14.95
CA TYR A 402 -17.17 -1.32 13.79
C TYR A 402 -18.57 -1.86 14.13
N PHE A 403 -18.68 -2.90 14.97
CA PHE A 403 -19.98 -3.45 15.36
C PHE A 403 -20.59 -2.78 16.61
N GLY A 404 -19.86 -1.86 17.25
CA GLY A 404 -20.29 -1.09 18.41
C GLY A 404 -20.44 -1.88 19.71
N ARG A 405 -19.69 -2.97 19.90
CA ARG A 405 -19.87 -3.90 21.03
C ARG A 405 -18.65 -4.11 21.90
#